data_AF-B7S768-F1
#
_entry.id   AF-B7S768-F1
#
_cell.length_a   1.000
_cell.length_b   1.000
_cell.length_c   1.000
_cell.angle_alpha   90.00
_cell.angle_beta   90.00
_cell.angle_gamma   90.00
#
_symmetry.space_group_name_H-M   'P 1'
#
loop_
_entity.id
_entity.type
_entity.pdbx_description
1 polymer ?
#
loop_
_entity_poly.entity_id
_entity_poly.type
_entity_poly.pdbx_seq_one_letter_code
_entity_poly.pdbx_strand_id
1 'polypeptide(L)'
;MTYFVISLMLIMILPMVSYTVFFKNKMDTEKSSPFECGFEPSKSARKGFSLKFFLIAVLFLIFDVEIALIIPAPLTFNNMFMIYKLMMFLIFIMILILGLIYEWKNGMLNWTK
;
A
#
# COMPACT_ATOMS: atom_id res chain seq x y z
N MET A 1 -17.20 10.64 15.12
CA MET A 1 -17.43 9.43 15.94
C MET A 1 -18.69 8.68 15.52
N THR A 2 -19.86 9.32 15.45
CA THR A 2 -21.11 8.70 14.99
C THR A 2 -20.99 8.05 13.60
N TYR A 3 -20.43 8.75 12.61
CA TYR A 3 -20.22 8.20 11.27
C TYR A 3 -19.28 6.98 11.25
N PHE A 4 -18.23 6.98 12.06
CA PHE A 4 -17.28 5.87 12.17
C PHE A 4 -17.96 4.61 12.74
N VAL A 5 -18.80 4.78 13.76
CA VAL A 5 -19.57 3.69 14.35
C VAL A 5 -20.58 3.12 13.34
N ILE A 6 -21.27 3.98 12.61
CA ILE A 6 -22.21 3.56 11.56
C ILE A 6 -21.48 2.76 10.45
N SER A 7 -20.30 3.21 10.00
CA SER A 7 -19.52 2.48 8.99
C SER A 7 -19.06 1.12 9.48
N LEU A 8 -18.61 1.01 10.73
CA LEU A 8 -18.19 -0.28 11.31
C LEU A 8 -19.39 -1.25 11.42
N MET A 9 -20.55 -0.75 11.83
CA MET A 9 -21.76 -1.57 11.86
C MET A 9 -22.16 -2.08 10.47
N LEU A 10 -22.08 -1.23 9.45
CA LEU A 10 -22.38 -1.64 8.07
C LEU A 10 -21.43 -2.72 7.55
N ILE A 11 -20.13 -2.60 7.83
CA ILE A 11 -19.12 -3.61 7.44
C ILE A 11 -19.42 -4.98 8.06
N MET A 12 -19.98 -5.02 9.28
CA MET A 12 -20.32 -6.28 9.95
C MET A 12 -21.69 -6.83 9.53
N ILE A 13 -22.69 -5.98 9.37
CA ILE A 13 -24.08 -6.40 9.09
C ILE A 13 -24.22 -6.91 7.65
N LEU A 14 -23.62 -6.24 6.66
CA LEU A 14 -23.80 -6.58 5.24
C LEU A 14 -23.34 -8.02 4.89
N PRO A 15 -22.15 -8.50 5.31
CA PRO A 15 -21.73 -9.88 5.09
C PRO A 15 -22.57 -10.89 5.86
N MET A 16 -23.10 -10.50 7.02
CA MET A 16 -23.92 -11.40 7.83
C MET A 16 -25.29 -11.63 7.19
N VAL A 17 -25.92 -10.56 6.70
CA VAL A 17 -27.16 -10.63 5.92
C VAL A 17 -26.93 -11.44 4.65
N SER A 18 -25.86 -11.16 3.88
CA SER A 18 -25.57 -11.91 2.65
C SER A 18 -25.35 -13.40 2.93
N TYR A 19 -24.63 -13.75 4.00
CA TYR A 19 -24.47 -15.14 4.42
C TYR A 19 -25.83 -15.78 4.72
N THR A 20 -26.67 -15.17 5.57
CA THR A 20 -27.98 -15.75 5.94
C THR A 20 -28.94 -15.91 4.74
N VAL A 21 -28.92 -14.99 3.78
CA VAL A 21 -29.81 -15.04 2.60
C VAL A 21 -29.33 -16.08 1.57
N PHE A 22 -28.02 -16.22 1.38
CA PHE A 22 -27.45 -17.06 0.31
C PHE A 22 -26.86 -18.40 0.80
N PHE A 23 -26.94 -18.71 2.10
CA PHE A 23 -26.37 -19.93 2.65
C PHE A 23 -27.02 -21.19 2.06
N LYS A 24 -26.30 -21.87 1.16
CA LYS A 24 -26.61 -23.23 0.71
C LYS A 24 -25.82 -24.22 1.56
N ASN A 25 -26.54 -25.00 2.37
CA ASN A 25 -26.00 -25.91 3.38
C ASN A 25 -25.34 -27.20 2.82
N LYS A 26 -24.90 -27.20 1.56
CA LYS A 26 -24.22 -28.35 0.93
C LYS A 26 -22.73 -28.03 0.80
N MET A 27 -21.94 -28.69 1.64
CA MET A 27 -20.49 -28.71 1.52
C MET A 27 -20.12 -29.59 0.32
N ASP A 28 -20.11 -29.01 -0.88
CA ASP A 28 -19.61 -29.68 -2.07
C ASP A 28 -18.08 -29.54 -2.08
N THR A 29 -17.35 -30.66 -2.10
CA THR A 29 -15.87 -30.68 -2.12
C THR A 29 -15.30 -29.90 -3.29
N GLU A 30 -15.96 -29.96 -4.46
CA GLU A 30 -15.61 -29.22 -5.67
C GLU A 30 -15.82 -27.70 -5.56
N LYS A 31 -16.71 -27.23 -4.68
CA LYS A 31 -16.85 -25.79 -4.40
C LYS A 31 -15.81 -25.29 -3.41
N SER A 32 -15.29 -26.20 -2.58
CA SER A 32 -14.22 -25.91 -1.62
C SER A 32 -12.82 -26.08 -2.19
N SER A 33 -12.69 -26.63 -3.41
CA SER A 33 -11.39 -26.79 -4.08
C SER A 33 -10.93 -25.46 -4.70
N PRO A 34 -9.60 -25.24 -4.84
CA PRO A 34 -9.07 -24.04 -5.48
C PRO A 34 -9.49 -23.95 -6.94
N PHE A 35 -9.94 -22.78 -7.38
CA PHE A 35 -10.33 -22.55 -8.77
C PHE A 35 -9.11 -22.18 -9.63
N GLU A 36 -8.68 -23.07 -10.54
CA GLU A 36 -7.64 -22.81 -11.56
C GLU A 36 -8.25 -22.94 -12.97
N CYS A 37 -9.24 -22.10 -13.28
CA CYS A 37 -9.95 -22.09 -14.58
C CYS A 37 -10.59 -23.44 -14.98
N GLY A 38 -11.05 -24.22 -13.99
CA GLY A 38 -11.65 -25.54 -14.21
C GLY A 38 -10.63 -26.69 -14.26
N PHE A 39 -9.34 -26.41 -14.08
CA PHE A 39 -8.30 -27.42 -13.93
C PHE A 39 -7.95 -27.66 -12.46
N GLU A 40 -7.43 -28.85 -12.18
CA GLU A 40 -6.81 -29.13 -10.89
C GLU A 40 -5.54 -28.28 -10.72
N PRO A 41 -5.30 -27.74 -9.52
CA PRO A 41 -4.21 -26.81 -9.32
C PRO A 41 -2.85 -27.49 -9.52
N SER A 42 -2.09 -26.97 -10.48
CA SER A 42 -0.81 -27.58 -10.90
C SER A 42 0.30 -27.43 -9.85
N LYS A 43 0.22 -26.35 -9.04
CA LYS A 43 1.17 -26.01 -7.97
C LYS A 43 0.44 -25.31 -6.84
N SER A 44 1.06 -25.29 -5.66
CA SER A 44 0.54 -24.47 -4.56
C SER A 44 0.54 -22.98 -4.91
N ALA A 45 -0.52 -22.26 -4.52
CA ALA A 45 -0.59 -20.80 -4.65
C ALA A 45 0.54 -20.05 -3.90
N ARG A 46 1.19 -20.71 -2.92
CA ARG A 46 2.34 -20.17 -2.18
C ARG A 46 3.62 -20.30 -3.01
N LYS A 47 3.76 -19.44 -4.01
CA LYS A 47 5.00 -19.31 -4.79
C LYS A 47 5.97 -18.37 -4.08
N GLY A 48 7.28 -18.60 -4.29
CA GLY A 48 8.32 -17.67 -3.87
C GLY A 48 8.05 -16.26 -4.40
N PHE A 49 8.24 -15.27 -3.53
CA PHE A 49 8.01 -13.87 -3.83
C PHE A 49 9.12 -13.28 -4.71
N SER A 50 8.79 -12.31 -5.56
CA SER A 50 9.80 -11.66 -6.39
C SER A 50 10.56 -10.63 -5.54
N LEU A 51 11.90 -10.65 -5.61
CA LEU A 51 12.75 -9.67 -4.90
C LEU A 51 12.48 -8.23 -5.36
N LYS A 52 11.98 -8.05 -6.59
CA LYS A 52 11.63 -6.72 -7.11
C LYS A 52 10.46 -6.10 -6.34
N PHE A 53 9.41 -6.87 -6.08
CA PHE A 53 8.28 -6.39 -5.28
C PHE A 53 8.70 -6.08 -3.83
N PHE A 54 9.68 -6.82 -3.30
CA PHE A 54 10.24 -6.53 -1.98
C PHE A 54 10.95 -5.18 -1.95
N LEU A 55 11.81 -4.93 -2.94
CA LEU A 55 12.55 -3.67 -3.04
C LEU A 55 11.61 -2.46 -3.21
N ILE A 56 10.54 -2.60 -3.98
CA ILE A 56 9.50 -1.55 -4.13
C ILE A 56 8.83 -1.28 -2.78
N ALA A 57 8.54 -2.30 -1.96
CA ALA A 57 7.92 -2.10 -0.65
C ALA A 57 8.86 -1.38 0.34
N VAL A 58 10.15 -1.70 0.33
CA VAL A 58 11.15 -0.99 1.15
C VAL A 58 11.28 0.47 0.72
N LEU A 59 11.35 0.71 -0.59
CA LEU A 59 11.40 2.05 -1.18
C LEU A 59 10.15 2.87 -0.82
N PHE A 60 8.97 2.27 -0.88
CA PHE A 60 7.72 2.90 -0.42
C PHE A 60 7.77 3.29 1.06
N LEU A 61 8.29 2.43 1.93
CA LEU A 61 8.41 2.72 3.35
C LEU A 61 9.32 3.92 3.61
N ILE A 62 10.46 4.00 2.94
CA ILE A 62 11.39 5.13 3.06
C ILE A 62 10.71 6.43 2.62
N PHE A 63 10.07 6.45 1.45
CA PHE A 63 9.36 7.62 0.96
C PHE A 63 8.18 8.03 1.85
N ASP A 64 7.49 7.08 2.49
CA ASP A 64 6.39 7.39 3.43
C ASP A 64 6.90 8.15 4.67
N VAL A 65 8.05 7.73 5.21
CA VAL A 65 8.71 8.44 6.32
C VAL A 65 9.14 9.85 5.91
N GLU A 66 9.64 10.01 4.69
CA GLU A 66 10.06 11.32 4.17
C GLU A 66 8.86 12.27 3.94
N ILE A 67 7.73 11.74 3.44
CA ILE A 67 6.48 12.50 3.30
C ILE A 67 5.95 12.94 4.67
N ALA A 68 6.03 12.07 5.68
CA ALA A 68 5.65 12.42 7.05
C ALA A 68 6.46 13.62 7.60
N LEU A 69 7.72 13.77 7.19
CA LEU A 69 8.56 14.93 7.53
C LEU A 69 8.21 16.19 6.71
N ILE A 70 7.76 16.04 5.46
CA ILE A 70 7.38 17.16 4.59
C ILE A 70 6.07 17.81 5.04
N ILE A 71 5.06 17.02 5.41
CA ILE A 71 3.71 17.51 5.75
C ILE A 71 3.71 18.66 6.78
N PRO A 72 4.45 18.59 7.91
CA PRO A 72 4.44 19.68 8.88
C PRO A 72 5.28 20.90 8.46
N ALA A 73 6.18 20.78 7.48
CA ALA A 73 7.13 21.84 7.15
C ALA A 73 6.46 23.17 6.75
N PRO A 74 5.44 23.20 5.87
CA PRO A 74 4.74 24.44 5.49
C PRO A 74 4.05 25.15 6.67
N LEU A 75 3.57 24.39 7.66
CA LEU A 75 2.89 24.95 8.84
C LEU A 75 3.85 25.78 9.70
N THR A 76 5.15 25.50 9.63
CA THR A 76 6.17 26.20 10.44
C THR A 76 6.69 27.48 9.80
N PHE A 77 6.26 27.80 8.58
CA PHE A 77 6.84 28.90 7.84
C PHE A 77 6.56 30.26 8.48
N ASN A 78 5.38 30.51 9.07
CA ASN A 78 4.95 31.82 9.62
C ASN A 78 5.83 32.51 10.70
N ASN A 79 7.02 32.00 11.04
CA ASN A 79 7.92 32.54 12.06
C ASN A 79 9.07 33.38 11.45
N MET A 80 9.80 34.12 12.31
CA MET A 80 10.87 35.04 11.91
C MET A 80 11.99 34.45 11.02
N PHE A 81 12.20 33.13 11.00
CA PHE A 81 13.25 32.45 10.24
C PHE A 81 12.78 31.81 8.92
N MET A 82 11.79 32.42 8.25
CA MET A 82 11.21 31.99 6.96
C MET A 82 12.25 31.54 5.92
N ILE A 83 13.20 32.42 5.59
CA ILE A 83 14.16 32.22 4.49
C ILE A 83 15.07 31.01 4.78
N TYR A 84 15.55 30.89 6.02
CA TYR A 84 16.40 29.76 6.42
C TYR A 84 15.65 28.43 6.36
N LYS A 85 14.41 28.38 6.88
CA LYS A 85 13.58 27.17 6.82
C LYS A 85 13.25 26.76 5.40
N LEU A 86 12.94 27.74 4.53
CA LEU A 86 12.65 27.48 3.12
C LEU A 86 13.89 26.93 2.41
N MET A 87 15.08 27.45 2.72
CA MET A 87 16.32 26.92 2.15
C MET A 87 16.61 25.49 2.61
N MET A 88 16.43 25.19 3.90
CA MET A 88 16.57 23.81 4.42
C MET A 88 15.55 22.85 3.80
N PHE A 89 14.31 23.30 3.60
CA PHE A 89 13.27 22.52 2.94
C PHE A 89 13.61 22.24 1.47
N LEU A 90 14.13 23.21 0.73
CA LEU A 90 14.60 23.01 -0.65
C LEU A 90 15.78 22.03 -0.73
N ILE A 91 16.75 22.14 0.18
CA ILE A 91 17.88 21.20 0.26
C ILE A 91 17.36 19.79 0.54
N PHE A 92 16.41 19.64 1.46
CA PHE A 92 15.79 18.35 1.77
C PHE A 92 15.11 17.74 0.53
N ILE A 93 14.29 18.51 -0.19
CA ILE A 93 13.65 18.06 -1.44
C ILE A 93 14.70 17.67 -2.49
N MET A 94 15.78 18.43 -2.64
CA MET A 94 16.83 18.11 -3.61
C MET A 94 17.50 16.76 -3.32
N ILE A 95 17.72 16.42 -2.05
CA ILE A 95 18.29 15.13 -1.65
C ILE A 95 17.33 13.98 -2.05
N LEU A 96 16.02 14.15 -1.84
CA LEU A 96 15.00 13.16 -2.23
C LEU A 96 15.01 12.90 -3.73
N ILE A 97 15.04 13.97 -4.54
CA ILE A 97 15.06 13.87 -6.00
C ILE A 97 16.32 13.14 -6.47
N LEU A 98 17.48 13.46 -5.88
CA LEU A 98 18.75 12.79 -6.21
C LEU A 98 18.73 11.30 -5.85
N GLY A 99 18.16 10.94 -4.69
CA GLY A 99 17.98 9.54 -4.27
C GLY A 99 17.13 8.75 -5.27
N LEU A 100 15.98 9.32 -5.67
CA LEU A 100 15.09 8.70 -6.64
C LEU A 100 15.74 8.54 -8.03
N ILE A 101 16.49 9.55 -8.50
CA ILE A 101 17.24 9.46 -9.76
C ILE A 101 18.28 8.34 -9.70
N TYR A 102 18.96 8.18 -8.56
CA TYR A 102 19.95 7.12 -8.36
C TYR A 102 19.31 5.73 -8.45
N GLU A 103 18.18 5.51 -7.76
CA GLU A 103 17.43 4.25 -7.80
C GLU A 103 16.88 3.94 -9.20
N TRP A 104 16.42 4.97 -9.91
CA TRP A 104 15.94 4.81 -11.29
C TRP A 104 17.06 4.39 -12.23
N LYS A 105 18.23 5.03 -12.13
CA LYS A 105 19.41 4.67 -12.95
C LYS A 105 19.88 3.24 -12.70
N ASN A 106 19.71 2.73 -11.48
CA ASN A 106 20.00 1.33 -11.12
C ASN A 106 18.95 0.33 -11.64
N GLY A 107 17.90 0.80 -12.32
CA GLY A 107 16.88 -0.06 -12.92
C GLY A 107 15.98 -0.77 -11.92
N MET A 108 15.98 -0.35 -10.65
CA MET A 108 15.11 -0.92 -9.61
C MET A 108 13.63 -0.69 -9.90
N LEU A 109 13.32 0.42 -10.59
CA LEU A 109 11.97 0.80 -11.03
C LEU A 109 11.59 0.18 -12.39
N ASN A 110 12.51 -0.50 -13.08
CA ASN A 110 12.22 -1.10 -14.37
C ASN A 110 11.54 -2.46 -14.20
N TRP A 111 10.33 -2.56 -14.74
CA TRP A 111 9.59 -3.80 -14.79
C TRP A 111 10.23 -4.73 -15.82
N THR A 112 10.52 -5.97 -15.41
CA THR A 112 10.78 -7.04 -16.36
C THR A 112 9.47 -7.41 -17.03
N LYS A 113 9.49 -7.53 -18.36
CA LYS A 113 8.44 -8.24 -19.09
C LYS A 113 8.40 -9.70 -18.65
#